data_AF-A0ABD0LBW3-F1
#
_entry.id   AF-A0ABD0LBW3-F1
#
_cell.length_a   1.000
_cell.length_b   1.000
_cell.length_c   1.000
_cell.angle_alpha   90.00
_cell.angle_beta   90.00
_cell.angle_gamma   90.00
#
_symmetry.space_group_name_H-M   'P 1'
#
loop_
_entity.id
_entity.type
_entity.pdbx_description
1 polymer ?
#
loop_
_entity_poly.entity_id
_entity_poly.type
_entity_poly.pdbx_seq_one_letter_code
_entity_poly.pdbx_strand_id
1 'polypeptide(L)'
;MQCFIFLLTSVFVIGSNLEQDKSTVDNIVRRSLSSVSSDSNSSQSGDNTGNGDNTGEDCYASVDEICPASTPCKDLDADCLQCAFNTKCEYGSQELLDVTCRPRPDVNCTGSHEVQRHYTCRYCYQLEPWQYTCNTSTSCSLNKPRNYYPALPFYTAVCKIYGEHYCLGRRCFYKQQPCNWSRGYKWSTALILSITLGGFGVDRFYLGLWREGIGKLFSFGGLGVWTIVDVILIAVGYIGPSDGSLYI
;
A
#
# COMPACT_ATOMS: atom_id res chain seq x y z
N MET A 1 24.91 33.68 -7.90
CA MET A 1 25.40 33.49 -6.52
C MET A 1 24.41 33.96 -5.45
N GLN A 2 23.65 35.05 -5.65
CA GLN A 2 22.73 35.58 -4.62
C GLN A 2 21.51 34.70 -4.29
N CYS A 3 20.91 34.01 -5.27
CA CYS A 3 19.74 33.14 -5.02
C CYS A 3 20.05 31.94 -4.11
N PHE A 4 21.27 31.41 -4.15
CA PHE A 4 21.65 30.20 -3.44
C PHE A 4 21.93 30.48 -1.95
N ILE A 5 22.45 31.68 -1.64
CA ILE A 5 22.66 32.16 -0.27
C ILE A 5 21.31 32.48 0.40
N PHE A 6 20.33 33.02 -0.34
CA PHE A 6 18.97 33.24 0.16
C PHE A 6 18.20 31.95 0.47
N LEU A 7 18.51 30.84 -0.21
CA LEU A 7 17.94 29.52 0.11
C LEU A 7 18.55 28.92 1.38
N LEU A 8 19.85 29.13 1.62
CA LEU A 8 20.51 28.66 2.84
C LEU A 8 20.05 29.42 4.09
N THR A 9 19.80 30.73 3.99
CA THR A 9 19.26 31.51 5.12
C THR A 9 17.80 31.20 5.41
N SER A 10 16.99 30.88 4.39
CA SER A 10 15.60 30.45 4.61
C SER A 10 15.49 29.04 5.19
N VAL A 11 16.36 28.10 4.80
CA VAL A 11 16.42 26.75 5.41
C VAL A 11 16.87 26.81 6.87
N PHE A 12 17.85 27.66 7.22
CA PHE A 12 18.29 27.83 8.61
C PHE A 12 17.21 28.45 9.52
N VAL A 13 16.40 29.39 8.98
CA VAL A 13 15.29 30.03 9.71
C VAL A 13 14.10 29.08 9.90
N ILE A 14 13.88 28.13 8.98
CA ILE A 14 12.86 27.09 9.13
C ILE A 14 13.31 26.03 10.17
N GLY A 15 14.61 25.68 10.21
CA GLY A 15 15.17 24.70 11.15
C GLY A 15 14.99 25.05 12.63
N SER A 16 15.10 26.33 13.00
CA SER A 16 14.89 26.77 14.39
C SER A 16 13.44 26.71 14.88
N ASN A 17 12.46 26.58 13.97
CA ASN A 17 11.04 26.43 14.35
C ASN A 17 10.61 24.96 14.57
N LEU A 18 11.42 23.98 14.18
CA LEU A 18 11.12 22.55 14.38
C LEU A 18 11.47 22.03 15.79
N GLU A 19 12.18 22.81 16.62
CA GLU A 19 12.55 22.40 17.98
C GLU A 19 11.36 22.41 18.97
N GLN A 20 10.20 22.98 18.60
CA GLN A 20 9.03 23.02 19.48
C GLN A 20 8.04 21.85 19.29
N ASP A 21 8.14 21.06 18.22
CA ASP A 21 7.18 19.97 17.93
C ASP A 21 7.67 18.58 18.37
N LYS A 22 8.97 18.44 18.67
CA LYS A 22 9.61 17.16 19.02
C LYS A 22 9.14 16.56 20.36
N SER A 23 8.75 17.40 21.31
CA SER A 23 8.29 16.99 22.65
C SER A 23 6.92 16.28 22.63
N THR A 24 6.04 16.63 21.68
CA THR A 24 4.68 16.09 21.62
C THR A 24 4.61 14.77 20.86
N VAL A 25 5.46 14.58 19.84
CA VAL A 25 5.48 13.36 19.02
C VAL A 25 6.17 12.18 19.75
N ASP A 26 7.22 12.43 20.54
CA ASP A 26 7.92 11.38 21.29
C ASP A 26 7.04 10.67 22.35
N ASN A 27 6.02 11.36 22.87
CA ASN A 27 5.04 10.76 23.79
C ASN A 27 3.94 9.94 23.09
N ILE A 28 3.67 10.21 21.81
CA ILE A 28 2.68 9.46 21.00
C ILE A 28 3.31 8.15 20.52
N VAL A 29 4.57 8.17 20.08
CA VAL A 29 5.29 6.99 19.57
C VAL A 29 5.57 5.96 20.66
N ARG A 30 5.80 6.37 21.92
CA ARG A 30 6.00 5.43 23.04
C ARG A 30 4.78 4.58 23.40
N ARG A 31 3.55 5.02 23.07
CA ARG A 31 2.33 4.23 23.32
C ARG A 31 2.08 3.14 22.28
N SER A 32 2.74 3.21 21.12
CA SER A 32 2.49 2.29 20.00
C SER A 32 3.49 1.13 19.93
N LEU A 33 4.48 1.06 20.83
CA LEU A 33 5.59 0.10 20.77
C LEU A 33 5.48 -1.05 21.80
N SER A 34 4.27 -1.39 22.26
CA SER A 34 4.05 -2.51 23.20
C SER A 34 3.37 -3.74 22.59
N SER A 35 3.18 -3.80 21.27
CA SER A 35 2.67 -5.02 20.65
C SER A 35 3.19 -5.16 19.22
N VAL A 36 4.25 -5.95 19.07
CA VAL A 36 4.36 -7.05 18.10
C VAL A 36 5.77 -7.60 18.25
N SER A 37 5.84 -8.74 18.92
CA SER A 37 6.99 -9.62 18.92
C SER A 37 6.69 -10.80 18.02
N SER A 38 7.75 -11.25 17.34
CA SER A 38 8.04 -12.65 17.00
C SER A 38 7.53 -13.20 15.67
N ASP A 39 8.47 -13.24 14.73
CA ASP A 39 9.01 -14.42 14.03
C ASP A 39 8.06 -15.51 13.53
N SER A 40 8.26 -15.95 12.27
CA SER A 40 8.76 -17.30 11.96
C SER A 40 8.99 -17.54 10.46
N ASN A 41 10.11 -18.23 10.18
CA ASN A 41 10.54 -18.82 8.91
C ASN A 41 9.54 -19.86 8.33
N SER A 42 9.53 -20.06 7.00
CA SER A 42 10.00 -21.32 6.38
C SER A 42 9.75 -21.43 4.85
N SER A 43 10.83 -21.75 4.14
CA SER A 43 11.04 -22.82 3.13
C SER A 43 10.06 -23.08 1.97
N GLN A 44 10.66 -23.13 0.78
CA GLN A 44 10.14 -23.47 -0.57
C GLN A 44 9.76 -24.96 -0.78
N SER A 45 8.89 -25.22 -1.78
CA SER A 45 8.96 -26.38 -2.69
C SER A 45 8.33 -26.04 -4.07
N GLY A 46 8.84 -26.64 -5.17
CA GLY A 46 8.61 -26.35 -6.61
C GLY A 46 7.18 -26.59 -7.15
N ASP A 47 6.83 -26.36 -8.42
CA ASP A 47 7.55 -26.55 -9.69
C ASP A 47 6.91 -25.73 -10.86
N ASN A 48 7.56 -25.75 -12.03
CA ASN A 48 7.43 -24.87 -13.21
C ASN A 48 6.18 -25.07 -14.12
N THR A 49 5.76 -23.99 -14.83
CA THR A 49 5.71 -23.83 -16.32
C THR A 49 4.55 -22.91 -16.78
N GLY A 50 4.81 -21.88 -17.62
CA GLY A 50 3.80 -21.36 -18.57
C GLY A 50 3.50 -19.85 -18.65
N ASN A 51 4.45 -19.06 -19.14
CA ASN A 51 4.36 -17.83 -19.95
C ASN A 51 3.02 -17.02 -20.05
N GLY A 52 2.99 -15.86 -19.38
CA GLY A 52 2.86 -14.53 -20.01
C GLY A 52 1.53 -14.10 -20.65
N ASP A 53 0.57 -13.64 -19.84
CA ASP A 53 -0.13 -12.34 -19.98
C ASP A 53 -0.87 -12.04 -18.67
N ASN A 54 -0.42 -11.04 -17.90
CA ASN A 54 -1.06 -10.66 -16.64
C ASN A 54 -2.20 -9.68 -16.93
N THR A 55 -3.25 -10.16 -17.60
CA THR A 55 -4.56 -9.51 -17.58
C THR A 55 -5.14 -9.73 -16.18
N GLY A 56 -5.54 -8.64 -15.52
CA GLY A 56 -6.07 -8.67 -14.16
C GLY A 56 -7.10 -9.78 -13.99
N GLU A 57 -6.90 -10.61 -12.96
CA GLU A 57 -7.80 -11.67 -12.53
C GLU A 57 -9.25 -11.21 -12.64
N ASP A 58 -9.94 -11.78 -13.62
CA ASP A 58 -11.33 -11.51 -13.87
C ASP A 58 -12.15 -11.87 -12.62
N CYS A 59 -13.11 -11.04 -12.27
CA CYS A 59 -14.10 -11.29 -11.21
C CYS A 59 -14.97 -12.56 -11.46
N TYR A 60 -14.66 -13.32 -12.51
CA TYR A 60 -15.28 -14.57 -12.94
C TYR A 60 -14.35 -15.73 -12.60
N ALA A 61 -14.20 -16.02 -11.31
CA ALA A 61 -13.75 -17.35 -10.92
C ALA A 61 -14.91 -18.34 -11.13
N SER A 62 -14.64 -19.49 -11.75
CA SER A 62 -15.65 -20.52 -12.02
C SER A 62 -16.24 -21.04 -10.71
N VAL A 63 -17.57 -21.18 -10.67
CA VAL A 63 -18.32 -21.63 -9.49
C VAL A 63 -17.82 -22.98 -8.99
N ASP A 64 -17.41 -23.88 -9.89
CA ASP A 64 -16.91 -25.22 -9.58
C ASP A 64 -15.55 -25.23 -8.86
N GLU A 65 -14.76 -24.16 -8.96
CA GLU A 65 -13.44 -24.06 -8.34
C GLU A 65 -13.52 -23.44 -6.93
N ILE A 66 -14.54 -22.61 -6.69
CA ILE A 66 -14.73 -21.87 -5.43
C ILE A 66 -15.65 -22.64 -4.48
N CYS A 67 -16.65 -23.34 -5.02
CA CYS A 67 -17.70 -23.97 -4.24
C CYS A 67 -17.50 -25.49 -4.19
N PRO A 68 -17.13 -26.08 -3.03
CA PRO A 68 -17.00 -27.52 -2.90
C PRO A 68 -18.38 -28.20 -3.05
N ALA A 69 -18.44 -29.24 -3.88
CA ALA A 69 -19.58 -30.13 -3.92
C ALA A 69 -19.63 -30.97 -2.63
N SER A 70 -20.83 -31.30 -2.14
CA SER A 70 -21.12 -32.21 -1.01
C SER A 70 -20.96 -31.68 0.43
N THR A 71 -20.63 -30.40 0.64
CA THR A 71 -20.73 -29.78 1.98
C THR A 71 -22.18 -29.51 2.39
N PRO A 72 -22.49 -29.49 3.71
CA PRO A 72 -23.81 -29.10 4.18
C PRO A 72 -24.09 -27.63 3.85
N CYS A 73 -25.31 -27.29 3.43
CA CYS A 73 -25.66 -25.93 2.99
C CYS A 73 -25.42 -24.86 4.06
N LYS A 74 -25.44 -25.25 5.34
CA LYS A 74 -25.16 -24.35 6.47
C LYS A 74 -23.71 -23.83 6.49
N ASP A 75 -22.76 -24.62 6.02
CA ASP A 75 -21.32 -24.32 6.08
C ASP A 75 -20.79 -23.76 4.75
N LEU A 76 -21.67 -23.50 3.78
CA LEU A 76 -21.31 -22.88 2.51
C LEU A 76 -20.87 -21.43 2.72
N ASP A 77 -19.82 -21.05 1.99
CA ASP A 77 -19.30 -19.70 2.03
C ASP A 77 -20.22 -18.70 1.29
N ALA A 78 -20.07 -17.42 1.57
CA ALA A 78 -20.93 -16.36 1.05
C ALA A 78 -20.86 -16.20 -0.48
N ASP A 79 -19.79 -16.70 -1.13
CA ASP A 79 -19.67 -16.73 -2.59
C ASP A 79 -20.63 -17.75 -3.24
N CYS A 80 -20.99 -18.82 -2.51
CA CYS A 80 -21.85 -19.90 -2.98
C CYS A 80 -23.33 -19.67 -2.63
N LEU A 81 -23.62 -18.61 -1.87
CA LEU A 81 -24.95 -18.26 -1.38
C LEU A 81 -25.46 -16.97 -2.04
N GLN A 82 -26.75 -16.94 -2.36
CA GLN A 82 -27.48 -15.76 -2.76
C GLN A 82 -28.40 -15.32 -1.62
N CYS A 83 -28.12 -14.15 -1.04
CA CYS A 83 -28.80 -13.63 0.14
C CYS A 83 -29.72 -12.45 -0.19
N ALA A 84 -30.87 -12.38 0.48
CA ALA A 84 -31.87 -11.32 0.29
C ALA A 84 -31.66 -10.17 1.30
N PHE A 85 -30.73 -9.27 1.01
CA PHE A 85 -30.39 -8.16 1.91
C PHE A 85 -31.49 -7.09 1.99
N ASN A 86 -31.69 -6.53 3.18
CA ASN A 86 -32.55 -5.37 3.37
C ASN A 86 -31.77 -4.09 3.01
N THR A 87 -32.26 -3.32 2.04
CA THR A 87 -31.62 -2.08 1.58
C THR A 87 -32.06 -0.83 2.35
N LYS A 88 -32.96 -0.97 3.33
CA LYS A 88 -33.50 0.15 4.14
C LYS A 88 -32.83 0.29 5.51
N CYS A 89 -31.84 -0.54 5.81
CA CYS A 89 -31.10 -0.47 7.06
C CYS A 89 -30.24 0.81 7.14
N GLU A 90 -29.97 1.27 8.36
CA GLU A 90 -29.06 2.39 8.59
C GLU A 90 -27.61 1.97 8.33
N TYR A 91 -26.94 2.66 7.41
CA TYR A 91 -25.57 2.33 7.02
C TYR A 91 -24.57 2.62 8.15
N GLY A 92 -23.69 1.65 8.42
CA GLY A 92 -22.64 1.82 9.42
C GLY A 92 -23.09 1.65 10.87
N SER A 93 -24.33 1.20 11.12
CA SER A 93 -24.70 0.72 12.45
C SER A 93 -23.83 -0.49 12.81
N GLN A 94 -23.43 -0.62 14.08
CA GLN A 94 -22.70 -1.81 14.57
C GLN A 94 -23.66 -2.97 14.91
N GLU A 95 -24.88 -2.91 14.39
CA GLU A 95 -25.93 -3.90 14.59
C GLU A 95 -25.74 -5.05 13.59
N LEU A 96 -25.85 -6.28 14.10
CA LEU A 96 -25.89 -7.49 13.28
C LEU A 96 -27.34 -7.74 12.90
N LEU A 97 -27.63 -7.70 11.60
CA LEU A 97 -28.93 -8.02 11.04
C LEU A 97 -28.94 -9.44 10.49
N ASP A 98 -30.10 -10.09 10.56
CA ASP A 98 -30.30 -11.43 10.02
C ASP A 98 -30.70 -11.34 8.55
N VAL A 99 -30.08 -12.18 7.72
CA VAL A 99 -30.42 -12.36 6.31
C VAL A 99 -30.63 -13.82 6.00
N THR A 100 -31.67 -14.09 5.21
CA THR A 100 -31.92 -15.42 4.66
C THR A 100 -31.17 -15.58 3.34
N CYS A 101 -30.34 -16.61 3.28
CA CYS A 101 -29.51 -16.98 2.14
C CYS A 101 -29.95 -18.32 1.57
N ARG A 102 -29.87 -18.45 0.25
CA ARG A 102 -30.11 -19.70 -0.49
C ARG A 102 -28.90 -20.05 -1.36
N PRO A 103 -28.53 -21.34 -1.51
CA PRO A 103 -27.49 -21.76 -2.45
C PRO A 103 -27.77 -21.26 -3.87
N ARG A 104 -26.72 -20.89 -4.60
CA ARG A 104 -26.81 -20.58 -6.03
C ARG A 104 -27.34 -21.79 -6.83
N PRO A 105 -28.00 -21.57 -7.97
CA PRO A 105 -28.59 -22.66 -8.76
C PRO A 105 -27.55 -23.67 -9.26
N ASP A 106 -26.29 -23.25 -9.40
CA ASP A 106 -25.19 -24.07 -9.90
C ASP A 106 -24.43 -24.82 -8.79
N VAL A 107 -24.86 -24.69 -7.52
CA VAL A 107 -24.19 -25.31 -6.36
C VAL A 107 -25.09 -26.34 -5.69
N ASN A 108 -24.62 -27.58 -5.59
CA ASN A 108 -25.35 -28.67 -4.93
C ASN A 108 -24.79 -28.93 -3.52
N CYS A 109 -25.62 -28.72 -2.50
CA CYS A 109 -25.27 -28.88 -1.09
C CYS A 109 -26.30 -29.77 -0.36
N THR A 110 -25.90 -30.32 0.79
CA THR A 110 -26.76 -31.24 1.56
C THR A 110 -27.47 -30.50 2.70
N GLY A 111 -28.77 -30.75 2.91
CA GLY A 111 -29.52 -30.23 4.06
C GLY A 111 -30.52 -29.13 3.71
N SER A 112 -30.72 -28.17 4.61
CA SER A 112 -31.69 -27.08 4.42
C SER A 112 -31.15 -26.02 3.45
N HIS A 113 -31.89 -25.76 2.38
CA HIS A 113 -31.53 -24.76 1.36
C HIS A 113 -31.73 -23.31 1.84
N GLU A 114 -32.33 -23.09 2.99
CA GLU A 114 -32.47 -21.77 3.60
C GLU A 114 -31.59 -21.69 4.83
N VAL A 115 -30.65 -20.75 4.81
CA VAL A 115 -29.68 -20.55 5.88
C VAL A 115 -29.76 -19.11 6.34
N GLN A 116 -29.92 -18.90 7.65
CA GLN A 116 -29.85 -17.59 8.25
C GLN A 116 -28.39 -17.24 8.52
N ARG A 117 -27.98 -16.04 8.12
CA ARG A 117 -26.64 -15.50 8.32
C ARG A 117 -26.75 -14.09 8.89
N HIS A 118 -25.72 -13.65 9.60
CA HIS A 118 -25.67 -12.32 10.17
C HIS A 118 -24.80 -11.42 9.30
N TYR A 119 -25.23 -10.18 9.09
CA TYR A 119 -24.48 -9.18 8.35
C TYR A 119 -24.60 -7.80 8.98
N THR A 120 -23.61 -6.95 8.77
CA THR A 120 -23.72 -5.53 9.12
C THR A 120 -24.18 -4.76 7.89
N CYS A 121 -25.06 -3.77 8.08
CA CYS A 121 -25.52 -2.91 6.99
C CYS A 121 -24.39 -1.99 6.45
N ARG A 122 -23.57 -2.52 5.53
CA ARG A 122 -22.48 -1.81 4.85
C ARG A 122 -22.25 -2.36 3.45
N TYR A 123 -21.79 -1.51 2.53
CA TYR A 123 -21.43 -1.98 1.18
C TYR A 123 -20.10 -2.73 1.16
N CYS A 124 -19.95 -3.65 0.20
CA CYS A 124 -18.75 -4.48 0.05
C CYS A 124 -17.44 -3.67 -0.07
N TYR A 125 -17.48 -2.47 -0.66
CA TYR A 125 -16.30 -1.59 -0.79
C TYR A 125 -15.95 -0.82 0.50
N GLN A 126 -16.82 -0.85 1.51
CA GLN A 126 -16.63 -0.18 2.82
C GLN A 126 -16.17 -1.17 3.91
N LEU A 127 -15.85 -2.41 3.54
CA LEU A 127 -15.31 -3.37 4.47
C LEU A 127 -13.92 -2.96 4.96
N GLU A 128 -13.51 -3.58 6.06
CA GLU A 128 -12.17 -3.38 6.60
C GLU A 128 -11.11 -4.11 5.75
N PRO A 129 -9.86 -3.62 5.70
CA PRO A 129 -8.80 -4.18 4.84
C PRO A 129 -8.51 -5.68 5.01
N TRP A 130 -8.84 -6.26 6.17
CA TRP A 130 -8.65 -7.69 6.44
C TRP A 130 -9.78 -8.59 5.89
N GLN A 131 -10.88 -8.01 5.39
CA GLN A 131 -12.06 -8.75 4.93
C GLN A 131 -12.11 -8.91 3.40
N TYR A 132 -11.14 -8.34 2.69
CA TYR A 132 -11.00 -8.46 1.24
C TYR A 132 -9.53 -8.54 0.85
N THR A 133 -9.26 -9.13 -0.30
CA THR A 133 -7.94 -9.12 -0.92
C THR A 133 -8.02 -8.40 -2.25
N CYS A 134 -7.06 -7.51 -2.50
CA CYS A 134 -6.92 -6.82 -3.76
C CYS A 134 -5.77 -7.43 -4.55
N ASN A 135 -5.94 -7.57 -5.87
CA ASN A 135 -4.84 -8.01 -6.72
C ASN A 135 -3.69 -6.99 -6.72
N THR A 136 -2.49 -7.49 -6.97
CA THR A 136 -1.30 -6.65 -7.10
C THR A 136 -0.99 -6.46 -8.58
N SER A 137 -0.71 -5.22 -8.99
CA SER A 137 -0.36 -4.91 -10.37
C SER A 137 0.90 -4.07 -10.44
N THR A 138 1.72 -4.34 -11.45
CA THR A 138 2.90 -3.53 -11.80
C THR A 138 2.55 -2.36 -12.72
N SER A 139 1.31 -2.30 -13.23
CA SER A 139 0.82 -1.23 -14.12
C SER A 139 0.45 0.01 -13.32
N CYS A 140 1.47 0.74 -12.88
CA CYS A 140 1.32 1.97 -12.11
C CYS A 140 1.06 3.16 -13.04
N SER A 141 -0.08 3.82 -12.89
CA SER A 141 -0.38 5.06 -13.60
C SER A 141 0.28 6.23 -12.88
N LEU A 142 1.31 6.82 -13.50
CA LEU A 142 1.92 8.06 -13.02
C LEU A 142 1.00 9.25 -13.37
N ASN A 143 -0.05 9.45 -12.58
CA ASN A 143 -0.83 10.69 -12.64
C ASN A 143 -0.02 11.82 -11.95
N LYS A 144 0.66 12.70 -12.70
CA LYS A 144 1.33 13.91 -12.17
C LYS A 144 0.46 15.15 -12.44
N PRO A 145 0.41 16.14 -11.52
CA PRO A 145 1.50 17.10 -11.31
C PRO A 145 1.82 17.36 -9.82
N ARG A 146 2.88 18.05 -9.37
CA ARG A 146 4.31 18.20 -9.72
C ARG A 146 5.06 18.88 -8.54
N ASN A 147 4.43 19.12 -7.37
CA ASN A 147 4.94 20.12 -6.41
C ASN A 147 5.24 19.64 -4.98
N TYR A 148 5.09 18.36 -4.65
CA TYR A 148 5.51 17.89 -3.33
C TYR A 148 5.99 16.44 -3.38
N TYR A 149 7.09 16.19 -2.67
CA TYR A 149 7.81 14.92 -2.66
C TYR A 149 7.46 14.14 -1.39
N PRO A 150 7.20 12.82 -1.44
CA PRO A 150 7.02 11.96 -2.63
C PRO A 150 5.54 11.79 -3.02
N ALA A 151 5.24 11.85 -4.32
CA ALA A 151 3.93 11.45 -4.84
C ALA A 151 3.93 9.93 -5.08
N LEU A 152 3.18 9.17 -4.28
CA LEU A 152 3.03 7.73 -4.50
C LEU A 152 2.10 7.50 -5.70
N PRO A 153 2.50 6.71 -6.72
CA PRO A 153 1.60 6.33 -7.79
C PRO A 153 0.45 5.46 -7.25
N PHE A 154 -0.68 5.46 -7.95
CA PHE A 154 -1.81 4.58 -7.64
C PHE A 154 -2.10 3.68 -8.85
N TYR A 155 -2.63 2.50 -8.58
CA TYR A 155 -3.19 1.62 -9.59
C TYR A 155 -4.61 1.21 -9.19
N THR A 156 -5.43 0.89 -10.18
CA THR A 156 -6.76 0.37 -9.93
C THR A 156 -6.64 -1.14 -9.72
N ALA A 157 -6.84 -1.56 -8.47
CA ALA A 157 -6.87 -2.96 -8.09
C ALA A 157 -8.30 -3.51 -8.17
N VAL A 158 -8.41 -4.79 -8.50
CA VAL A 158 -9.63 -5.59 -8.36
C VAL A 158 -9.58 -6.24 -6.98
N CYS A 159 -10.57 -5.95 -6.14
CA CYS A 159 -10.68 -6.48 -4.79
C CYS A 159 -11.84 -7.46 -4.69
N LYS A 160 -11.58 -8.62 -4.11
CA LYS A 160 -12.54 -9.69 -3.86
C LYS A 160 -12.70 -9.91 -2.35
N ILE A 161 -13.95 -10.02 -1.90
CA ILE A 161 -14.28 -10.42 -0.52
C ILE A 161 -14.23 -11.96 -0.47
N TYR A 162 -13.51 -12.50 0.50
CA TYR A 162 -13.51 -13.93 0.80
C TYR A 162 -14.26 -14.21 2.11
N GLY A 163 -14.73 -15.43 2.28
CA GLY A 163 -15.25 -15.89 3.56
C GLY A 163 -16.64 -15.38 3.90
N GLU A 164 -16.99 -15.59 5.16
CA GLU A 164 -18.32 -15.43 5.76
C GLU A 164 -18.75 -13.96 5.95
N HIS A 165 -18.09 -13.02 5.26
CA HIS A 165 -18.44 -11.61 5.34
C HIS A 165 -19.56 -11.28 4.37
N TYR A 166 -20.76 -11.05 4.88
CA TYR A 166 -21.93 -10.68 4.10
C TYR A 166 -22.02 -9.15 3.98
N CYS A 167 -22.15 -8.64 2.75
CA CYS A 167 -22.14 -7.21 2.45
C CYS A 167 -23.10 -6.86 1.31
N LEU A 168 -23.55 -5.60 1.26
CA LEU A 168 -24.43 -5.14 0.19
C LEU A 168 -23.64 -4.85 -1.09
N GLY A 169 -24.24 -5.22 -2.23
CA GLY A 169 -23.70 -4.94 -3.57
C GLY A 169 -22.86 -6.08 -4.14
N ARG A 170 -21.90 -5.73 -5.00
CA ARG A 170 -21.03 -6.71 -5.66
C ARG A 170 -19.86 -7.06 -4.76
N ARG A 171 -19.59 -8.37 -4.61
CA ARG A 171 -18.47 -8.90 -3.82
C ARG A 171 -17.09 -8.75 -4.49
N CYS A 172 -17.08 -8.32 -5.74
CA CYS A 172 -15.88 -7.91 -6.46
C CYS A 172 -16.02 -6.44 -6.87
N PHE A 173 -15.04 -5.61 -6.54
CA PHE A 173 -15.09 -4.17 -6.76
C PHE A 173 -13.70 -3.60 -7.07
N TYR A 174 -13.67 -2.43 -7.74
CA TYR A 174 -12.44 -1.72 -8.04
C TYR A 174 -12.06 -0.77 -6.90
N LYS A 175 -10.77 -0.74 -6.54
CA LYS A 175 -10.24 0.15 -5.51
C LYS A 175 -8.89 0.73 -5.95
N GLN A 176 -8.67 2.01 -5.67
CA GLN A 176 -7.35 2.62 -5.88
C GLN A 176 -6.40 2.13 -4.77
N GLN A 177 -5.30 1.50 -5.15
CA GLN A 177 -4.26 1.03 -4.22
C GLN A 177 -2.94 1.76 -4.50
N PRO A 178 -2.15 2.08 -3.45
CA PRO A 178 -0.85 2.71 -3.64
C PRO A 178 0.10 1.70 -4.30
N CYS A 179 0.81 2.16 -5.32
CA CYS A 179 1.82 1.38 -6.00
C CYS A 179 3.11 1.35 -5.17
N ASN A 180 3.59 0.15 -4.87
CA ASN A 180 4.95 -0.05 -4.37
C ASN A 180 5.84 -0.53 -5.52
N TRP A 181 6.30 0.41 -6.34
CA TRP A 181 7.21 0.11 -7.45
C TRP A 181 8.62 0.58 -7.13
N SER A 182 9.59 -0.33 -7.25
CA SER A 182 11.02 -0.06 -7.00
C SER A 182 11.81 -0.27 -8.30
N ARG A 183 12.74 0.66 -8.59
CA ARG A 183 13.72 0.52 -9.68
C ARG A 183 15.01 -0.19 -9.23
N GLY A 184 15.05 -0.68 -8.00
CA GLY A 184 16.23 -1.28 -7.38
C GLY A 184 17.17 -0.30 -6.68
N TYR A 185 16.75 0.95 -6.48
CA TYR A 185 17.52 1.92 -5.69
C TYR A 185 17.53 1.49 -4.22
N LYS A 186 18.71 1.11 -3.71
CA LYS A 186 18.89 0.77 -2.29
C LYS A 186 19.08 2.02 -1.44
N TRP A 187 18.31 2.14 -0.36
CA TRP A 187 18.45 3.27 0.59
C TRP A 187 19.85 3.29 1.23
N SER A 188 20.32 2.11 1.66
CA SER A 188 21.65 1.97 2.27
C SER A 188 22.77 2.40 1.31
N THR A 189 22.67 2.06 0.03
CA THR A 189 23.66 2.48 -0.98
C THR A 189 23.65 4.00 -1.17
N ALA A 190 22.47 4.62 -1.23
CA ALA A 190 22.37 6.08 -1.32
C ALA A 190 23.00 6.76 -0.08
N LEU A 191 22.78 6.22 1.11
CA LEU A 191 23.41 6.71 2.35
C LEU A 191 24.93 6.57 2.34
N ILE A 192 25.45 5.40 1.98
CA ILE A 192 26.89 5.14 1.94
C ILE A 192 27.55 6.08 0.94
N LEU A 193 26.96 6.26 -0.25
CA LEU A 193 27.45 7.19 -1.26
C LEU A 193 27.41 8.64 -0.78
N SER A 194 26.40 9.02 0.01
CA SER A 194 26.34 10.36 0.61
C SER A 194 27.42 10.60 1.66
N ILE A 195 27.77 9.59 2.45
CA ILE A 195 28.82 9.71 3.48
C ILE A 195 30.21 9.78 2.84
N THR A 196 30.46 8.92 1.85
CA THR A 196 31.80 8.71 1.29
C THR A 196 32.11 9.60 0.09
N LEU A 197 31.11 9.89 -0.74
CA LEU A 197 31.24 10.70 -1.97
C LEU A 197 30.21 11.85 -2.05
N GLY A 198 29.55 12.21 -0.95
CA GLY A 198 28.54 13.29 -0.95
C GLY A 198 29.12 14.65 -1.33
N GLY A 199 30.40 14.89 -1.05
CA GLY A 199 31.07 16.15 -1.41
C GLY A 199 31.20 16.34 -2.92
N PHE A 200 31.26 15.24 -3.67
CA PHE A 200 31.27 15.23 -5.13
C PHE A 200 29.85 15.12 -5.74
N GLY A 201 28.81 15.02 -4.89
CA GLY A 201 27.41 14.91 -5.33
C GLY A 201 27.04 13.57 -5.98
N VAL A 202 27.84 12.51 -5.77
CA VAL A 202 27.63 11.19 -6.37
C VAL A 202 26.32 10.55 -5.92
N ASP A 203 25.90 10.83 -4.68
CA ASP A 203 24.59 10.50 -4.13
C ASP A 203 23.44 11.03 -5.00
N ARG A 204 23.56 12.26 -5.53
CA ARG A 204 22.53 12.87 -6.40
C ARG A 204 22.54 12.31 -7.81
N PHE A 205 23.72 12.00 -8.34
CA PHE A 205 23.82 11.30 -9.62
C PHE A 205 23.22 9.90 -9.55
N TYR A 206 23.43 9.19 -8.44
CA TYR A 206 22.84 7.87 -8.21
C TYR A 206 21.30 7.90 -8.21
N LEU A 207 20.68 8.94 -7.63
CA LEU A 207 19.22 9.11 -7.63
C LEU A 207 18.64 9.67 -8.95
N GLY A 208 19.47 9.96 -9.95
CA GLY A 208 19.07 10.57 -11.23
C GLY A 208 18.89 12.09 -11.18
N LEU A 209 19.24 12.73 -10.06
CA LEU A 209 19.20 14.18 -9.85
C LEU A 209 20.48 14.88 -10.35
N TRP A 210 20.84 14.64 -11.62
CA TRP A 210 22.11 15.08 -12.19
C TRP A 210 22.31 16.61 -12.19
N ARG A 211 21.22 17.40 -12.32
CA ARG A 211 21.29 18.86 -12.30
C ARG A 211 21.78 19.42 -10.96
N GLU A 212 21.30 18.84 -9.86
CA GLU A 212 21.72 19.23 -8.51
C GLU A 212 23.14 18.73 -8.19
N GLY A 213 23.50 17.53 -8.67
CA GLY A 213 24.85 16.98 -8.55
C GLY A 213 25.91 17.88 -9.21
N ILE A 214 25.64 18.40 -10.41
CA ILE A 214 26.55 19.34 -11.09
C ILE A 214 26.70 20.65 -10.31
N GLY A 215 25.60 21.15 -9.70
CA GLY A 215 25.65 22.35 -8.86
C GLY A 215 26.60 22.21 -7.66
N LYS A 216 26.69 21.01 -7.08
CA LYS A 216 27.61 20.71 -5.97
C LYS A 216 29.06 20.60 -6.42
N LEU A 217 29.30 20.03 -7.61
CA LEU A 217 30.66 19.95 -8.18
C LEU A 217 31.25 21.34 -8.44
N PHE A 218 30.46 22.26 -9.01
CA PHE A 218 30.92 23.63 -9.27
C PHE A 218 31.12 24.47 -8.00
N SER A 219 30.43 24.13 -6.90
CA SER A 219 30.63 24.79 -5.60
C SER A 219 31.78 24.19 -4.77
N PHE A 220 32.61 23.33 -5.39
CA PHE A 220 33.67 22.54 -4.73
C PHE A 220 33.13 21.71 -3.55
N GLY A 221 31.87 21.27 -3.61
CA GLY A 221 31.28 20.42 -2.58
C GLY A 221 31.17 21.07 -1.20
N GLY A 222 31.21 22.41 -1.15
CA GLY A 222 31.18 23.27 0.04
C GLY A 222 31.68 22.63 1.34
N LEU A 223 33.00 22.43 1.46
CA LEU A 223 33.75 22.20 2.71
C LEU A 223 33.16 21.15 3.70
N GLY A 224 32.34 20.21 3.23
CA GLY A 224 31.69 19.19 4.08
C GLY A 224 30.36 19.60 4.73
N VAL A 225 29.90 20.85 4.58
CA VAL A 225 28.56 21.25 5.06
C VAL A 225 27.48 20.58 4.21
N TRP A 226 27.69 20.53 2.89
CA TRP A 226 26.77 19.87 1.97
C TRP A 226 26.61 18.38 2.26
N THR A 227 27.71 17.69 2.59
CA THR A 227 27.68 16.26 2.88
C THR A 227 26.83 15.95 4.11
N ILE A 228 26.90 16.80 5.15
CA ILE A 228 26.09 16.64 6.36
C ILE A 228 24.61 16.84 6.06
N VAL A 229 24.28 17.89 5.31
CA VAL A 229 22.90 18.17 4.89
C VAL A 229 22.36 16.98 4.09
N ASP A 230 23.10 16.49 3.09
CA ASP A 230 22.67 15.37 2.26
C ASP A 230 22.44 14.08 3.04
N VAL A 231 23.34 13.76 3.97
CA VAL A 231 23.19 12.59 4.84
C VAL A 231 21.90 12.67 5.64
N ILE A 232 21.57 13.83 6.22
CA ILE A 232 20.32 14.01 6.97
C ILE A 232 19.11 13.85 6.04
N LEU A 233 19.12 14.45 4.85
CA LEU A 233 17.98 14.40 3.93
C LEU A 233 17.73 12.99 3.37
N ILE A 234 18.78 12.19 3.15
CA ILE A 234 18.64 10.79 2.72
C ILE A 234 18.26 9.90 3.91
N ALA A 235 18.83 10.13 5.10
CA ALA A 235 18.52 9.34 6.30
C ALA A 235 17.04 9.49 6.71
N VAL A 236 16.49 10.70 6.63
CA VAL A 236 15.06 10.97 6.91
C VAL A 236 14.15 10.49 5.76
N GLY A 237 14.71 10.09 4.62
CA GLY A 237 13.93 9.69 3.44
C GLY A 237 13.21 10.87 2.77
N TYR A 238 13.61 12.11 3.08
CA TYR A 238 13.03 13.31 2.46
C TYR A 238 13.36 13.38 0.97
N ILE A 239 14.53 12.88 0.56
CA ILE A 239 14.90 12.77 -0.86
C ILE A 239 15.00 11.31 -1.29
N GLY A 240 14.23 11.00 -2.33
CA GLY A 240 14.23 9.71 -2.99
C GLY A 240 14.67 9.80 -4.46
N PRO A 241 14.49 8.71 -5.21
CA PRO A 241 14.78 8.64 -6.64
C PRO A 241 13.99 9.68 -7.44
N SER A 242 14.62 10.25 -8.47
CA SER A 242 14.00 11.21 -9.39
C SER A 242 12.76 10.66 -10.12
N ASP A 243 12.69 9.34 -10.26
CA ASP A 243 11.60 8.61 -10.87
C ASP A 243 10.36 8.45 -9.96
N GLY A 244 10.49 8.75 -8.67
CA GLY A 244 9.43 8.53 -7.68
C GLY A 244 9.23 7.07 -7.26
N SER A 245 10.16 6.18 -7.60
CA SER A 245 10.14 4.79 -7.12
C SER A 245 10.50 4.70 -5.64
N LEU A 246 10.00 3.68 -4.94
CA LEU A 246 10.38 3.41 -3.56
C LEU A 246 11.84 2.92 -3.47
N TYR A 247 12.52 3.24 -2.36
CA TYR A 247 13.76 2.58 -1.99
C TYR A 247 13.51 1.10 -1.65
N ILE A 248 14.52 0.27 -1.88
CA ILE A 248 14.57 -1.14 -1.45
C ILE A 248 15.57 -1.33 -0.30
#